data_AF-A0A0G4KXH3-F1
#
_entry.id   AF-A0A0G4KXH3-F1
#
_cell.length_a   1.000
_cell.length_b   1.000
_cell.length_c   1.000
_cell.angle_alpha   90.00
_cell.angle_beta   90.00
_cell.angle_gamma   90.00
#
_symmetry.space_group_name_H-M   'P 1'
#
loop_
_entity.id
_entity.type
_entity.pdbx_description
1 polymer ?
#
loop_
_entity_poly.entity_id
_entity_poly.type
_entity_poly.pdbx_seq_one_letter_code
_entity_poly.pdbx_strand_id
1 'polypeptide(L)'
;MADNKPQAPLGAETQPSAETAPSTTAEAPAAPAPVPAADEKPVPVSTETSASAAEPTPAPEAAAAAAAPKVEEPTSASAPAAEANKDEAAEPAPAEDTAPEASPIQQLWAAAKAHSHSEIWGVTLADPESHVPSQIVFQKYLNANDGDVPKAVDQLTKTLTWRAQAKPLELVTKAFSKDKFAGLGYVTSYGDAADQQKREVFTWNIYGAAAKRMSETFGNLDEFIEWRVALQELGIQTLNIGAATQPITATEDAYKIYQVHDYQSISFLRQSAEVKAASTKTIAVLAQNYPELLKEKFFVNVPAIMGFMYGFMKLFVATKTAKKFHPMTYGSGLAKEFADASVEGLGEKLPQAYGGKGGDLAAEGKTTELA
;
A
#
# COMPACT_ATOMS: atom_id res chain seq x y z
N MET A 1 -25.11 -18.08 -90.43
CA MET A 1 -26.39 -18.83 -90.48
C MET A 1 -26.95 -18.79 -89.06
N ALA A 2 -27.69 -17.71 -88.76
CA ALA A 2 -29.15 -17.67 -88.51
C ALA A 2 -29.41 -17.74 -86.98
N ASP A 3 -29.64 -16.62 -86.28
CA ASP A 3 -30.90 -15.85 -86.16
C ASP A 3 -32.13 -16.72 -85.86
N ASN A 4 -32.66 -16.63 -84.63
CA ASN A 4 -34.10 -16.42 -84.40
C ASN A 4 -34.43 -15.99 -82.95
N LYS A 5 -35.08 -14.83 -82.83
CA LYS A 5 -36.01 -14.41 -81.75
C LYS A 5 -37.42 -14.95 -82.15
N PRO A 6 -38.58 -14.69 -81.48
CA PRO A 6 -38.90 -14.11 -80.16
C PRO A 6 -40.08 -14.81 -79.39
N GLN A 7 -40.48 -14.17 -78.27
CA GLN A 7 -41.86 -14.01 -77.72
C GLN A 7 -42.51 -14.99 -76.70
N ALA A 8 -43.28 -14.34 -75.81
CA ALA A 8 -44.09 -14.82 -74.67
C ALA A 8 -45.46 -15.45 -75.09
N PRO A 9 -46.34 -15.89 -74.15
CA PRO A 9 -47.36 -15.03 -73.49
C PRO A 9 -47.63 -15.36 -71.99
N LEU A 10 -47.94 -14.41 -71.09
CA LEU A 10 -49.22 -13.77 -70.65
C LEU A 10 -50.14 -14.55 -69.69
N GLY A 11 -50.56 -13.81 -68.64
CA GLY A 11 -51.68 -14.01 -67.71
C GLY A 11 -51.44 -13.16 -66.44
N ALA A 12 -51.73 -11.84 -66.46
CA ALA A 12 -52.96 -11.17 -65.95
C ALA A 12 -53.10 -11.26 -64.41
N GLU A 13 -53.34 -10.23 -63.58
CA GLU A 13 -53.73 -8.82 -63.73
C GLU A 13 -53.41 -8.09 -62.38
N THR A 14 -52.73 -6.94 -62.46
CA THR A 14 -53.03 -5.59 -61.85
C THR A 14 -53.84 -5.47 -60.55
N GLN A 15 -53.62 -4.54 -59.60
CA GLN A 15 -52.72 -3.39 -59.26
C GLN A 15 -53.42 -2.66 -58.04
N PRO A 16 -53.00 -1.50 -57.48
CA PRO A 16 -51.68 -0.84 -57.43
C PRO A 16 -51.29 -0.14 -56.09
N SER A 17 -50.01 0.27 -56.08
CA SER A 17 -49.39 1.57 -55.72
C SER A 17 -49.31 2.17 -54.30
N ALA A 18 -48.08 2.62 -54.08
CA ALA A 18 -47.54 3.57 -53.11
C ALA A 18 -47.66 5.04 -53.56
N GLU A 19 -47.45 5.99 -52.63
CA GLU A 19 -46.85 7.35 -52.74
C GLU A 19 -47.13 8.08 -51.39
N THR A 20 -46.39 9.03 -50.81
CA THR A 20 -45.35 9.99 -51.21
C THR A 20 -44.73 10.61 -49.92
N ALA A 21 -43.50 11.15 -49.97
CA ALA A 21 -42.95 12.17 -49.04
C ALA A 21 -43.38 13.60 -49.50
N PRO A 22 -43.16 14.78 -48.83
CA PRO A 22 -42.03 15.18 -47.95
C PRO A 22 -42.28 16.27 -46.82
N SER A 23 -41.19 16.66 -46.14
CA SER A 23 -40.83 17.84 -45.27
C SER A 23 -41.82 18.95 -44.88
N THR A 24 -41.79 19.43 -43.60
CA THR A 24 -41.16 20.71 -43.13
C THR A 24 -41.50 21.11 -41.66
N THR A 25 -40.45 21.51 -40.91
CA THR A 25 -40.27 22.66 -39.96
C THR A 25 -41.13 22.92 -38.70
N ALA A 26 -40.42 22.83 -37.54
CA ALA A 26 -40.30 23.70 -36.34
C ALA A 26 -41.46 24.49 -35.68
N GLU A 27 -41.54 24.37 -34.33
CA GLU A 27 -41.36 25.43 -33.29
C GLU A 27 -42.32 25.28 -32.07
N ALA A 28 -41.77 25.51 -30.86
CA ALA A 28 -42.36 25.39 -29.51
C ALA A 28 -43.26 26.62 -29.15
N PRO A 29 -43.71 26.93 -27.89
CA PRO A 29 -43.55 26.27 -26.57
C PRO A 29 -44.81 26.31 -25.64
N ALA A 30 -44.63 25.89 -24.36
CA ALA A 30 -45.16 26.50 -23.11
C ALA A 30 -45.92 25.58 -22.12
N ALA A 31 -45.46 25.58 -20.86
CA ALA A 31 -46.21 25.26 -19.63
C ALA A 31 -46.89 26.53 -19.07
N PRO A 32 -47.86 26.45 -18.14
CA PRO A 32 -47.51 26.44 -16.70
C PRO A 32 -48.45 25.61 -15.77
N ALA A 33 -48.01 25.41 -14.52
CA ALA A 33 -48.75 24.90 -13.33
C ALA A 33 -49.70 26.00 -12.74
N PRO A 34 -50.51 25.87 -11.63
CA PRO A 34 -50.24 25.17 -10.35
C PRO A 34 -51.47 24.60 -9.54
N VAL A 35 -51.17 24.14 -8.30
CA VAL A 35 -51.98 23.59 -7.17
C VAL A 35 -53.18 24.45 -6.69
N PRO A 36 -54.05 23.91 -5.78
CA PRO A 36 -53.91 24.36 -4.39
C PRO A 36 -54.08 23.28 -3.30
N ALA A 37 -53.42 23.55 -2.17
CA ALA A 37 -53.62 23.00 -0.84
C ALA A 37 -54.48 23.96 0.02
N ALA A 38 -55.02 23.49 1.15
CA ALA A 38 -55.23 24.22 2.43
C ALA A 38 -56.02 23.32 3.41
N ASP A 39 -55.49 22.92 4.58
CA ASP A 39 -55.38 23.65 5.89
C ASP A 39 -56.70 23.58 6.69
N GLU A 40 -56.77 23.31 8.01
CA GLU A 40 -56.03 23.89 9.14
C GLU A 40 -55.91 22.94 10.37
N LYS A 41 -54.68 22.80 10.91
CA LYS A 41 -54.14 23.32 12.20
C LYS A 41 -54.90 23.17 13.57
N PRO A 42 -54.27 23.46 14.74
CA PRO A 42 -53.50 22.56 15.64
C PRO A 42 -54.01 22.58 17.12
N VAL A 43 -53.17 22.14 18.09
CA VAL A 43 -53.05 22.52 19.55
C VAL A 43 -53.00 21.30 20.56
N PRO A 44 -52.53 21.43 21.82
CA PRO A 44 -51.15 21.15 22.29
C PRO A 44 -51.08 20.38 23.66
N VAL A 45 -49.99 20.55 24.44
CA VAL A 45 -49.82 20.33 25.93
C VAL A 45 -49.19 18.96 26.31
N SER A 46 -47.89 18.87 26.62
CA SER A 46 -47.13 19.20 27.87
C SER A 46 -46.72 17.90 28.58
N THR A 47 -45.42 17.58 28.62
CA THR A 47 -44.50 17.73 29.77
C THR A 47 -44.99 17.13 31.08
N GLU A 48 -44.36 16.04 31.50
CA GLU A 48 -43.95 15.90 32.90
C GLU A 48 -42.60 15.17 33.01
N THR A 49 -41.74 15.80 33.80
CA THR A 49 -40.39 15.44 34.20
C THR A 49 -40.46 14.68 35.52
N SER A 50 -39.71 13.58 35.68
CA SER A 50 -39.08 13.11 36.95
C SER A 50 -38.57 11.69 36.76
N ALA A 51 -37.46 11.20 37.30
CA ALA A 51 -36.28 11.74 37.96
C ALA A 51 -35.37 10.52 38.23
N SER A 52 -34.09 10.82 38.45
CA SER A 52 -33.20 10.11 39.37
C SER A 52 -32.41 8.88 38.90
N ALA A 53 -31.11 9.15 38.71
CA ALA A 53 -29.97 8.45 39.30
C ALA A 53 -29.65 7.01 38.86
N ALA A 54 -28.51 6.83 38.19
CA ALA A 54 -27.27 6.48 38.88
C ALA A 54 -26.06 6.54 37.92
N GLU A 55 -25.03 7.29 38.32
CA GLU A 55 -23.65 7.07 37.86
C GLU A 55 -23.22 5.62 38.14
N PRO A 56 -22.22 5.11 37.40
CA PRO A 56 -20.93 5.04 38.09
C PRO A 56 -19.72 5.36 37.19
N THR A 57 -18.85 6.21 37.73
CA THR A 57 -17.39 6.08 37.66
C THR A 57 -16.94 6.14 39.15
N PRO A 58 -15.81 5.55 39.63
CA PRO A 58 -14.59 5.22 38.89
C PRO A 58 -13.79 3.93 39.27
N ALA A 59 -12.89 3.53 38.35
CA ALA A 59 -11.50 3.02 38.53
C ALA A 59 -11.22 1.67 39.25
N PRO A 60 -9.99 1.07 39.20
CA PRO A 60 -8.83 1.14 38.26
C PRO A 60 -8.26 -0.27 37.85
N GLU A 61 -7.07 -0.28 37.21
CA GLU A 61 -6.09 -1.38 37.05
C GLU A 61 -6.33 -2.45 35.94
N ALA A 62 -5.34 -2.91 35.15
CA ALA A 62 -3.89 -2.93 35.35
C ALA A 62 -3.10 -2.75 34.03
N ALA A 63 -1.94 -2.09 34.18
CA ALA A 63 -0.92 -1.86 33.18
C ALA A 63 -0.11 -3.12 32.87
N ALA A 64 0.35 -3.25 31.62
CA ALA A 64 1.57 -3.98 31.29
C ALA A 64 2.61 -2.97 30.80
N ALA A 65 3.68 -2.87 31.57
CA ALA A 65 4.75 -1.91 31.46
C ALA A 65 5.62 -2.12 30.20
N ALA A 66 5.94 -1.02 29.52
CA ALA A 66 7.16 -0.91 28.74
C ALA A 66 7.99 0.21 29.38
N ALA A 67 9.11 -0.17 29.99
CA ALA A 67 10.00 0.71 30.73
C ALA A 67 10.68 1.72 29.79
N ALA A 68 10.62 3.00 30.17
CA ALA A 68 11.53 4.03 29.70
C ALA A 68 12.70 4.16 30.69
N PRO A 69 13.94 4.46 30.25
CA PRO A 69 14.87 5.20 31.08
C PRO A 69 14.73 6.70 30.80
N LYS A 70 14.60 7.43 31.91
CA LYS A 70 14.56 8.88 32.05
C LYS A 70 15.98 9.45 31.93
N VAL A 71 16.13 10.55 31.20
CA VAL A 71 17.27 11.48 31.35
C VAL A 71 16.70 12.88 31.53
N GLU A 72 17.00 13.47 32.69
CA GLU A 72 16.75 14.89 33.06
C GLU A 72 17.81 15.78 32.39
N GLU A 73 17.36 16.80 31.64
CA GLU A 73 17.60 18.25 31.87
C GLU A 73 18.84 18.84 31.16
N PRO A 74 18.96 20.17 30.95
CA PRO A 74 17.97 21.22 30.75
C PRO A 74 18.30 22.14 29.54
N THR A 75 17.62 23.29 29.51
CA THR A 75 17.51 24.35 28.52
C THR A 75 18.72 25.28 28.32
N SER A 76 18.68 25.95 27.16
CA SER A 76 19.53 27.00 26.58
C SER A 76 19.92 28.20 27.49
N ALA A 77 21.17 28.70 27.39
CA ALA A 77 21.53 30.12 27.48
C ALA A 77 23.00 30.44 27.06
N SER A 78 23.13 31.35 26.09
CA SER A 78 24.14 32.44 25.87
C SER A 78 25.63 32.30 26.24
N ALA A 79 26.49 32.64 25.26
CA ALA A 79 27.88 33.13 25.40
C ALA A 79 27.94 34.60 25.95
N PRO A 80 29.10 35.29 26.18
CA PRO A 80 30.48 34.99 25.74
C PRO A 80 31.69 35.36 26.68
N ALA A 81 32.89 34.91 26.23
CA ALA A 81 34.25 35.50 26.28
C ALA A 81 35.07 35.69 27.60
N ALA A 82 36.28 35.06 27.62
CA ALA A 82 37.59 35.58 28.11
C ALA A 82 38.68 34.49 27.85
N GLU A 83 39.55 34.63 26.85
CA GLU A 83 40.96 35.09 26.90
C GLU A 83 42.04 34.10 27.42
N ALA A 84 42.91 33.71 26.48
CA ALA A 84 44.38 33.51 26.52
C ALA A 84 45.05 32.50 27.49
N ASN A 85 45.76 31.50 26.94
CA ASN A 85 47.24 31.53 26.78
C ASN A 85 47.83 30.26 26.09
N LYS A 86 48.73 30.52 25.13
CA LYS A 86 50.04 29.89 24.82
C LYS A 86 50.21 28.37 24.56
N ASP A 87 50.60 28.12 23.30
CA ASP A 87 51.78 27.36 22.82
C ASP A 87 52.27 26.16 23.65
N GLU A 88 52.07 24.96 23.11
CA GLU A 88 53.11 23.93 23.10
C GLU A 88 52.97 23.06 21.83
N ALA A 89 54.02 23.06 21.02
CA ALA A 89 54.12 22.29 19.80
C ALA A 89 54.31 20.81 20.12
N ALA A 90 53.34 19.98 19.73
CA ALA A 90 53.50 18.53 19.68
C ALA A 90 53.60 18.09 18.21
N GLU A 91 54.78 17.60 17.87
CA GLU A 91 55.12 16.88 16.64
C GLU A 91 54.14 15.70 16.43
N PRO A 92 53.54 15.49 15.24
CA PRO A 92 52.68 14.34 15.02
C PRO A 92 53.52 13.08 14.87
N ALA A 93 53.30 12.11 15.77
CA ALA A 93 53.76 10.73 15.58
C ALA A 93 53.15 10.15 14.29
N PRO A 94 53.85 9.25 13.57
CA PRO A 94 53.38 8.74 12.30
C PRO A 94 52.13 7.89 12.51
N ALA A 95 51.13 8.11 11.65
CA ALA A 95 49.94 7.29 11.57
C ALA A 95 50.34 5.82 11.36
N GLU A 96 49.90 4.95 12.26
CA GLU A 96 49.91 3.51 12.04
C GLU A 96 49.04 3.19 10.82
N ASP A 97 49.60 2.44 9.86
CA ASP A 97 48.90 1.84 8.73
C ASP A 97 47.81 0.88 9.26
N THR A 98 46.65 1.42 9.60
CA THR A 98 45.43 0.62 9.75
C THR A 98 44.99 0.20 8.35
N ALA A 99 45.02 -1.10 8.07
CA ALA A 99 44.36 -1.70 6.92
C ALA A 99 42.95 -1.10 6.76
N PRO A 100 42.49 -0.79 5.54
CA PRO A 100 41.21 -0.13 5.35
C PRO A 100 40.10 -1.01 5.96
N GLU A 101 39.38 -0.46 6.94
CA GLU A 101 38.20 -1.12 7.51
C GLU A 101 37.23 -1.44 6.37
N ALA A 102 36.73 -2.68 6.35
CA ALA A 102 35.78 -3.11 5.34
C ALA A 102 34.55 -2.18 5.34
N SER A 103 34.09 -1.78 4.16
CA SER A 103 32.93 -0.89 4.04
C SER A 103 31.69 -1.47 4.76
N PRO A 104 30.74 -0.64 5.20
CA PRO A 104 29.50 -1.10 5.81
C PRO A 104 28.78 -2.21 5.02
N ILE A 105 28.70 -2.06 3.69
CA ILE A 105 28.11 -3.06 2.80
C ILE A 105 28.92 -4.37 2.80
N GLN A 106 30.26 -4.29 2.81
CA GLN A 106 31.11 -5.48 2.87
C GLN A 106 30.98 -6.22 4.21
N GLN A 107 30.73 -5.51 5.32
CA GLN A 107 30.46 -6.13 6.61
C GLN A 107 29.12 -6.90 6.60
N LEU A 108 28.07 -6.34 5.99
CA LEU A 108 26.79 -7.05 5.79
C LEU A 108 26.96 -8.27 4.90
N TRP A 109 27.75 -8.17 3.82
CA TRP A 109 28.06 -9.32 2.97
C TRP A 109 28.77 -10.43 3.73
N ALA A 110 29.80 -10.11 4.53
CA ALA A 110 30.50 -11.10 5.33
C ALA A 110 29.56 -11.86 6.28
N ALA A 111 28.63 -11.15 6.94
CA ALA A 111 27.62 -11.76 7.79
C ALA A 111 26.64 -12.64 7.00
N ALA A 112 26.17 -12.18 5.84
CA ALA A 112 25.28 -12.96 4.97
C ALA A 112 25.96 -14.22 4.42
N LYS A 113 27.22 -14.13 3.99
CA LYS A 113 28.03 -15.25 3.47
C LYS A 113 28.27 -16.33 4.52
N ALA A 114 28.37 -15.95 5.79
CA ALA A 114 28.52 -16.88 6.91
C ALA A 114 27.21 -17.59 7.30
N HIS A 115 26.06 -17.10 6.81
CA HIS A 115 24.76 -17.67 7.11
C HIS A 115 24.43 -18.84 6.17
N SER A 116 23.66 -19.83 6.64
CA SER A 116 23.33 -21.04 5.86
C SER A 116 22.33 -20.80 4.73
N HIS A 117 21.52 -19.75 4.85
CA HIS A 117 20.60 -19.28 3.82
C HIS A 117 21.14 -18.00 3.18
N SER A 118 21.09 -17.92 1.85
CA SER A 118 21.77 -16.90 1.05
C SER A 118 20.81 -16.12 0.12
N GLU A 119 19.52 -16.09 0.40
CA GLU A 119 18.51 -15.45 -0.47
C GLU A 119 17.72 -14.39 0.29
N ILE A 120 17.50 -13.24 -0.35
CA ILE A 120 16.56 -12.20 0.10
C ILE A 120 15.82 -11.64 -1.11
N TRP A 121 14.47 -11.64 -1.05
CA TRP A 121 13.58 -10.99 -2.02
C TRP A 121 13.75 -11.44 -3.49
N GLY A 122 14.06 -12.72 -3.70
CA GLY A 122 14.38 -13.33 -4.98
C GLY A 122 15.84 -13.14 -5.43
N VAL A 123 16.66 -12.43 -4.64
CA VAL A 123 18.07 -12.21 -4.93
C VAL A 123 18.92 -13.22 -4.17
N THR A 124 19.66 -14.05 -4.91
CA THR A 124 20.76 -14.82 -4.32
C THR A 124 21.90 -13.86 -4.01
N LEU A 125 22.24 -13.74 -2.72
CA LEU A 125 23.25 -12.81 -2.23
C LEU A 125 24.64 -13.24 -2.72
N ALA A 126 25.36 -12.29 -3.29
CA ALA A 126 26.71 -12.45 -3.81
C ALA A 126 27.56 -11.22 -3.44
N ASP A 127 28.82 -11.21 -3.89
CA ASP A 127 29.76 -10.14 -3.57
C ASP A 127 29.25 -8.78 -4.08
N PRO A 128 28.97 -7.82 -3.18
CA PRO A 128 28.43 -6.54 -3.57
C PRO A 128 29.38 -5.74 -4.47
N GLU A 129 30.70 -6.01 -4.51
CA GLU A 129 31.60 -5.29 -5.45
C GLU A 129 31.24 -5.54 -6.92
N SER A 130 30.68 -6.70 -7.24
CA SER A 130 30.33 -7.09 -8.61
C SER A 130 28.84 -7.35 -8.82
N HIS A 131 28.04 -7.37 -7.74
CA HIS A 131 26.63 -7.75 -7.80
C HIS A 131 25.71 -6.66 -7.27
N VAL A 132 25.22 -5.81 -8.18
CA VAL A 132 24.32 -4.68 -7.88
C VAL A 132 23.05 -5.09 -7.11
N PRO A 133 22.34 -6.19 -7.45
CA PRO A 133 21.17 -6.60 -6.67
C PRO A 133 21.49 -6.83 -5.18
N SER A 134 22.66 -7.40 -4.87
CA SER A 134 23.10 -7.55 -3.47
C SER A 134 23.46 -6.22 -2.82
N GLN A 135 24.11 -5.29 -3.55
CA GLN A 135 24.33 -3.93 -3.05
C GLN A 135 23.00 -3.26 -2.63
N ILE A 136 21.95 -3.39 -3.43
CA ILE A 136 20.63 -2.83 -3.13
C ILE A 136 20.05 -3.44 -1.87
N VAL A 137 20.11 -4.76 -1.72
CA VAL A 137 19.63 -5.44 -0.51
C VAL A 137 20.36 -4.90 0.72
N PHE A 138 21.70 -4.90 0.71
CA PHE A 138 22.48 -4.44 1.86
C PHE A 138 22.27 -2.95 2.16
N GLN A 139 22.17 -2.09 1.14
CA GLN A 139 21.88 -0.67 1.31
C GLN A 139 20.51 -0.44 1.95
N LYS A 140 19.48 -1.25 1.63
CA LYS A 140 18.16 -1.17 2.29
C LYS A 140 18.23 -1.48 3.79
N TYR A 141 19.01 -2.48 4.20
CA TYR A 141 19.22 -2.79 5.63
C TYR A 141 19.99 -1.67 6.34
N LEU A 142 21.01 -1.09 5.70
CA LEU A 142 21.70 0.08 6.25
C LEU A 142 20.77 1.28 6.41
N ASN A 143 20.00 1.61 5.37
CA ASN A 143 19.04 2.72 5.39
C ASN A 143 17.99 2.55 6.49
N ALA A 144 17.49 1.32 6.70
CA ALA A 144 16.52 1.01 7.74
C ALA A 144 17.06 1.22 9.17
N ASN A 145 18.38 1.12 9.33
CA ASN A 145 19.07 1.24 10.62
C ASN A 145 19.92 2.51 10.71
N ASP A 146 19.65 3.54 9.90
CA ASP A 146 20.38 4.82 9.96
C ASP A 146 21.89 4.69 9.75
N GLY A 147 22.33 3.68 8.99
CA GLY A 147 23.74 3.38 8.77
C GLY A 147 24.43 2.68 9.96
N ASP A 148 23.70 2.33 11.03
CA ASP A 148 24.19 1.53 12.15
C ASP A 148 24.46 0.09 11.70
N VAL A 149 25.74 -0.21 11.43
CA VAL A 149 26.16 -1.50 10.86
C VAL A 149 25.83 -2.67 11.78
N PRO A 150 26.12 -2.64 13.11
CA PRO A 150 25.71 -3.72 14.02
C PRO A 150 24.21 -4.02 13.97
N LYS A 151 23.34 -3.00 13.99
CA LYS A 151 21.89 -3.22 13.90
C LYS A 151 21.45 -3.73 12.54
N ALA A 152 22.04 -3.22 11.46
CA ALA A 152 21.75 -3.67 10.10
C ALA A 152 22.14 -5.15 9.90
N VAL A 153 23.30 -5.57 10.43
CA VAL A 153 23.75 -6.96 10.43
C VAL A 153 22.80 -7.84 11.24
N ASP A 154 22.43 -7.44 12.46
CA ASP A 154 21.49 -8.19 13.29
C ASP A 154 20.12 -8.37 12.60
N GLN A 155 19.57 -7.30 12.03
CA GLN A 155 18.30 -7.36 11.30
C GLN A 155 18.40 -8.28 10.07
N LEU A 156 19.48 -8.14 9.29
CA LEU A 156 19.75 -8.97 8.10
C LEU A 156 19.83 -10.46 8.47
N THR A 157 20.62 -10.82 9.48
CA THR A 157 20.80 -12.21 9.90
C THR A 157 19.48 -12.80 10.42
N LYS A 158 18.71 -12.04 11.20
CA LYS A 158 17.37 -12.46 11.63
C LYS A 158 16.43 -12.69 10.44
N THR A 159 16.47 -11.83 9.43
CA THR A 159 15.69 -12.04 8.21
C THR A 159 16.12 -13.30 7.48
N LEU A 160 17.42 -13.55 7.31
CA LEU A 160 17.91 -14.75 6.64
C LEU A 160 17.48 -16.04 7.38
N THR A 161 17.53 -16.04 8.72
CA THR A 161 17.01 -17.14 9.53
C THR A 161 15.51 -17.32 9.32
N TRP A 162 14.73 -16.24 9.35
CA TRP A 162 13.29 -16.29 9.11
C TRP A 162 12.95 -16.80 7.70
N ARG A 163 13.65 -16.34 6.66
CA ARG A 163 13.43 -16.79 5.27
C ARG A 163 13.73 -18.27 5.08
N ALA A 164 14.76 -18.79 5.75
CA ALA A 164 15.06 -20.22 5.73
C ALA A 164 13.90 -21.09 6.27
N GLN A 165 13.17 -20.56 7.27
CA GLN A 165 12.05 -21.25 7.92
C GLN A 165 10.72 -21.02 7.20
N ALA A 166 10.40 -19.77 6.88
CA ALA A 166 9.12 -19.34 6.32
C ALA A 166 9.01 -19.56 4.81
N LYS A 167 10.15 -19.71 4.12
CA LYS A 167 10.25 -20.02 2.68
C LYS A 167 9.32 -19.17 1.81
N PRO A 168 9.39 -17.84 1.91
CA PRO A 168 8.40 -16.94 1.33
C PRO A 168 8.30 -17.01 -0.20
N LEU A 169 9.37 -17.43 -0.90
CA LEU A 169 9.30 -17.68 -2.34
C LEU A 169 8.41 -18.88 -2.71
N GLU A 170 8.38 -19.93 -1.87
CA GLU A 170 7.47 -21.08 -2.06
C GLU A 170 6.02 -20.67 -1.77
N LEU A 171 5.79 -19.68 -0.89
CA LEU A 171 4.45 -19.17 -0.60
C LEU A 171 3.82 -18.45 -1.80
N VAL A 172 4.61 -17.86 -2.71
CA VAL A 172 4.08 -17.20 -3.91
C VAL A 172 3.41 -18.21 -4.85
N THR A 173 3.92 -19.44 -4.92
CA THR A 173 3.37 -20.52 -5.78
C THR A 173 2.40 -21.44 -5.04
N LYS A 174 2.25 -21.27 -3.72
CA LYS A 174 1.26 -21.98 -2.91
C LYS A 174 -0.15 -21.52 -3.29
N ALA A 175 -1.03 -22.49 -3.55
CA ALA A 175 -2.44 -22.19 -3.76
C ALA A 175 -3.15 -21.94 -2.41
N PHE A 176 -3.82 -20.80 -2.30
CA PHE A 176 -4.60 -20.39 -1.14
C PHE A 176 -6.10 -20.58 -1.39
N SER A 177 -6.89 -20.79 -0.33
CA SER A 177 -8.34 -20.98 -0.47
C SER A 177 -9.01 -19.78 -1.14
N LYS A 178 -9.71 -20.03 -2.25
CA LYS A 178 -10.52 -19.02 -2.94
C LYS A 178 -11.59 -18.44 -2.01
N ASP A 179 -12.26 -19.28 -1.23
CA ASP A 179 -13.31 -18.86 -0.31
C ASP A 179 -12.82 -17.86 0.74
N LYS A 180 -11.55 -17.98 1.16
CA LYS A 180 -10.95 -17.08 2.15
C LYS A 180 -10.37 -15.82 1.52
N PHE A 181 -9.61 -15.98 0.44
CA PHE A 181 -8.68 -14.94 -0.02
C PHE A 181 -9.01 -14.32 -1.38
N ALA A 182 -9.97 -14.86 -2.13
CA ALA A 182 -10.36 -14.27 -3.42
C ALA A 182 -10.80 -12.81 -3.26
N GLY A 183 -10.26 -11.95 -4.11
CA GLY A 183 -10.58 -10.53 -4.11
C GLY A 183 -9.94 -9.70 -3.00
N LEU A 184 -9.06 -10.27 -2.17
CA LEU A 184 -8.43 -9.54 -1.07
C LEU A 184 -7.07 -8.91 -1.42
N GLY A 185 -6.40 -9.42 -2.44
CA GLY A 185 -5.01 -9.07 -2.71
C GLY A 185 -4.72 -8.95 -4.20
N TYR A 186 -4.16 -7.81 -4.61
CA TYR A 186 -3.73 -7.60 -6.00
C TYR A 186 -2.37 -6.92 -6.07
N VAL A 187 -1.64 -7.15 -7.16
CA VAL A 187 -0.41 -6.46 -7.52
C VAL A 187 -0.58 -5.87 -8.91
N THR A 188 -0.34 -4.57 -9.05
CA THR A 188 -0.30 -3.90 -10.35
C THR A 188 1.04 -3.19 -10.54
N SER A 189 1.41 -2.99 -11.80
CA SER A 189 2.63 -2.26 -12.19
C SER A 189 2.25 -1.29 -13.28
N TYR A 190 2.73 -0.06 -13.16
CA TYR A 190 2.50 1.01 -14.14
C TYR A 190 3.83 1.60 -14.60
N GLY A 191 3.83 2.18 -15.80
CA GLY A 191 5.01 2.79 -16.39
C GLY A 191 5.81 1.85 -17.27
N ASP A 192 7.09 2.17 -17.46
CA ASP A 192 7.97 1.44 -18.36
C ASP A 192 8.56 0.20 -17.66
N ALA A 193 8.37 -0.98 -18.24
CA ALA A 193 8.93 -2.22 -17.68
C ALA A 193 10.45 -2.31 -17.83
N ALA A 194 11.05 -1.58 -18.77
CA ALA A 194 12.48 -1.55 -19.04
C ALA A 194 13.22 -0.45 -18.25
N ASP A 195 12.52 0.62 -17.84
CA ASP A 195 13.09 1.72 -17.06
C ASP A 195 12.55 1.71 -15.62
N GLN A 196 13.36 1.20 -14.70
CA GLN A 196 12.99 1.06 -13.29
C GLN A 196 12.64 2.40 -12.63
N GLN A 197 13.22 3.53 -13.07
CA GLN A 197 12.93 4.85 -12.49
C GLN A 197 11.53 5.35 -12.89
N LYS A 198 11.01 4.84 -14.01
CA LYS A 198 9.68 5.15 -14.54
C LYS A 198 8.72 4.00 -14.35
N ARG A 199 8.93 3.20 -13.31
CA ARG A 199 8.09 2.07 -12.97
C ARG A 199 7.59 2.19 -11.55
N GLU A 200 6.30 2.01 -11.37
CA GLU A 200 5.66 2.05 -10.06
C GLU A 200 4.89 0.77 -9.83
N VAL A 201 5.09 0.16 -8.66
CA VAL A 201 4.44 -1.10 -8.28
C VAL A 201 3.52 -0.85 -7.09
N PHE A 202 2.32 -1.41 -7.17
CA PHE A 202 1.29 -1.30 -6.13
C PHE A 202 0.94 -2.68 -5.59
N THR A 203 0.77 -2.77 -4.27
CA THR A 203 0.07 -3.89 -3.61
C THR A 203 -1.23 -3.38 -3.02
N TRP A 204 -2.34 -4.00 -3.40
CA TRP A 204 -3.69 -3.67 -2.99
C TRP A 204 -4.20 -4.71 -2.02
N ASN A 205 -4.66 -4.27 -0.84
CA ASN A 205 -5.22 -5.11 0.22
C ASN A 205 -6.67 -4.69 0.42
N ILE A 206 -7.60 -5.43 -0.17
CA ILE A 206 -9.02 -5.11 -0.22
C ILE A 206 -9.76 -5.79 0.93
N TYR A 207 -9.42 -5.42 2.17
CA TYR A 207 -10.00 -6.06 3.36
C TYR A 207 -11.52 -5.89 3.44
N GLY A 208 -12.06 -4.83 2.84
CA GLY A 208 -13.50 -4.66 2.64
C GLY A 208 -14.21 -5.85 2.01
N ALA A 209 -13.56 -6.56 1.08
CA ALA A 209 -14.14 -7.73 0.42
C ALA A 209 -14.30 -8.94 1.36
N ALA A 210 -13.62 -8.96 2.52
CA ALA A 210 -13.79 -9.98 3.54
C ALA A 210 -14.89 -9.65 4.57
N ALA A 211 -15.61 -8.53 4.47
CA ALA A 211 -16.57 -8.06 5.49
C ALA A 211 -17.62 -9.12 5.93
N LYS A 212 -17.99 -10.04 5.04
CA LYS A 212 -18.95 -11.12 5.32
C LYS A 212 -18.31 -12.47 5.69
N ARG A 213 -16.98 -12.54 5.72
CA ARG A 213 -16.18 -13.76 5.95
C ARG A 213 -14.94 -13.52 6.82
N MET A 214 -15.05 -12.58 7.77
CA MET A 214 -13.93 -12.15 8.61
C MET A 214 -13.33 -13.33 9.39
N SER A 215 -14.17 -14.20 9.96
CA SER A 215 -13.71 -15.35 10.73
C SER A 215 -12.98 -16.37 9.86
N GLU A 216 -13.44 -16.58 8.63
CA GLU A 216 -12.84 -17.50 7.67
C GLU A 216 -11.49 -16.97 7.17
N THR A 217 -11.39 -15.67 6.90
CA THR A 217 -10.17 -15.02 6.42
C THR A 217 -9.12 -14.84 7.54
N PHE A 218 -9.52 -14.44 8.75
CA PHE A 218 -8.60 -14.05 9.82
C PHE A 218 -8.51 -15.05 10.98
N GLY A 219 -9.43 -16.03 11.07
CA GLY A 219 -9.48 -16.98 12.17
C GLY A 219 -8.30 -17.94 12.21
N ASN A 220 -7.67 -18.23 11.06
CA ASN A 220 -6.38 -18.91 11.00
C ASN A 220 -5.26 -17.90 10.78
N LEU A 221 -4.61 -17.49 11.87
CA LEU A 221 -3.59 -16.45 11.84
C LEU A 221 -2.40 -16.82 10.95
N ASP A 222 -1.90 -18.06 11.05
CA ASP A 222 -0.69 -18.46 10.32
C ASP A 222 -0.95 -18.50 8.82
N GLU A 223 -2.08 -19.06 8.39
CA GLU A 223 -2.49 -19.08 6.98
C GLU A 223 -2.71 -17.68 6.41
N PHE A 224 -3.31 -16.77 7.20
CA PHE A 224 -3.45 -15.38 6.79
C PHE A 224 -2.08 -14.70 6.61
N ILE A 225 -1.13 -14.95 7.51
CA ILE A 225 0.22 -14.37 7.43
C ILE A 225 0.98 -14.93 6.23
N GLU A 226 0.88 -16.23 5.96
CA GLU A 226 1.45 -16.84 4.75
C GLU A 226 0.91 -16.19 3.48
N TRP A 227 -0.41 -16.02 3.38
CA TRP A 227 -1.05 -15.34 2.26
C TRP A 227 -0.56 -13.89 2.13
N ARG A 228 -0.49 -13.16 3.24
CA ARG A 228 -0.08 -11.75 3.23
C ARG A 228 1.39 -11.57 2.85
N VAL A 229 2.23 -12.53 3.24
CA VAL A 229 3.64 -12.63 2.83
C VAL A 229 3.74 -12.97 1.35
N ALA A 230 2.98 -13.94 0.85
CA ALA A 230 2.94 -14.29 -0.57
C ALA A 230 2.57 -13.08 -1.45
N LEU A 231 1.55 -12.31 -1.06
CA LEU A 231 1.17 -11.08 -1.76
C LEU A 231 2.28 -10.03 -1.73
N GLN A 232 3.00 -9.89 -0.60
CA GLN A 232 4.13 -8.98 -0.48
C GLN A 232 5.28 -9.39 -1.40
N GLU A 233 5.63 -10.67 -1.42
CA GLU A 233 6.68 -11.23 -2.28
C GLU A 233 6.32 -11.13 -3.76
N LEU A 234 5.06 -11.33 -4.14
CA LEU A 234 4.60 -11.10 -5.51
C LEU A 234 4.81 -9.64 -5.95
N GLY A 235 4.56 -8.69 -5.04
CA GLY A 235 4.89 -7.27 -5.26
C GLY A 235 6.39 -7.03 -5.43
N ILE A 236 7.23 -7.69 -4.62
CA ILE A 236 8.68 -7.53 -4.68
C ILE A 236 9.29 -8.18 -5.92
N GLN A 237 8.81 -9.36 -6.31
CA GLN A 237 9.16 -9.97 -7.60
C GLN A 237 8.81 -9.05 -8.76
N THR A 238 7.70 -8.32 -8.65
CA THR A 238 7.31 -7.31 -9.64
C THR A 238 8.28 -6.12 -9.66
N LEU A 239 8.91 -5.72 -8.55
CA LEU A 239 9.98 -4.71 -8.56
C LEU A 239 11.23 -5.14 -9.35
N ASN A 240 11.44 -6.45 -9.54
CA ASN A 240 12.53 -7.01 -10.32
C ASN A 240 13.95 -6.56 -9.87
N ILE A 241 14.19 -6.53 -8.55
CA ILE A 241 15.51 -6.15 -7.97
C ILE A 241 16.64 -7.02 -8.54
N GLY A 242 16.37 -8.29 -8.86
CA GLY A 242 17.36 -9.20 -9.43
C GLY A 242 17.93 -8.79 -10.80
N ALA A 243 17.23 -7.92 -11.55
CA ALA A 243 17.70 -7.39 -12.83
C ALA A 243 18.32 -5.98 -12.71
N ALA A 244 18.53 -5.49 -11.49
CA ALA A 244 19.05 -4.15 -11.26
C ALA A 244 20.47 -3.97 -11.81
N THR A 245 20.69 -2.86 -12.51
CA THR A 245 21.99 -2.49 -13.08
C THR A 245 22.62 -1.27 -12.40
N GLN A 246 21.86 -0.54 -11.59
CA GLN A 246 22.32 0.62 -10.84
C GLN A 246 22.05 0.44 -9.33
N PRO A 247 23.00 0.80 -8.45
CA PRO A 247 22.79 0.76 -7.01
C PRO A 247 21.77 1.83 -6.57
N ILE A 248 21.36 1.73 -5.31
CA ILE A 248 20.56 2.77 -4.63
C ILE A 248 21.43 3.53 -3.63
N THR A 249 20.94 4.66 -3.14
CA THR A 249 21.58 5.43 -2.07
C THR A 249 20.68 5.52 -0.84
N ALA A 250 21.06 6.32 0.15
CA ALA A 250 20.21 6.64 1.29
C ALA A 250 18.95 7.44 0.90
N THR A 251 19.01 8.20 -0.20
CA THR A 251 17.96 9.14 -0.62
C THR A 251 17.26 8.75 -1.92
N GLU A 252 17.94 7.98 -2.78
CA GLU A 252 17.43 7.57 -4.09
C GLU A 252 17.24 6.06 -4.14
N ASP A 253 15.99 5.61 -4.33
CA ASP A 253 15.62 4.21 -4.34
C ASP A 253 14.36 3.98 -5.20
N ALA A 254 14.55 3.36 -6.35
CA ALA A 254 13.47 3.03 -7.29
C ALA A 254 12.79 1.68 -7.00
N TYR A 255 13.25 0.94 -5.97
CA TYR A 255 12.75 -0.39 -5.64
C TYR A 255 11.86 -0.32 -4.41
N LYS A 256 10.76 0.42 -4.51
CA LYS A 256 9.76 0.58 -3.44
C LYS A 256 8.34 0.40 -3.98
N ILE A 257 7.46 -0.08 -3.12
CA ILE A 257 6.08 -0.45 -3.43
C ILE A 257 5.13 0.53 -2.76
N TYR A 258 4.13 1.00 -3.51
CA TYR A 258 2.95 1.64 -2.94
C TYR A 258 2.03 0.57 -2.34
N GLN A 259 1.54 0.83 -1.13
CA GLN A 259 0.55 -0.05 -0.50
C GLN A 259 -0.79 0.67 -0.39
N VAL A 260 -1.84 0.05 -0.91
CA VAL A 260 -3.21 0.53 -0.76
C VAL A 260 -3.98 -0.47 0.09
N HIS A 261 -4.59 0.01 1.17
CA HIS A 261 -5.47 -0.76 2.03
C HIS A 261 -6.88 -0.18 1.90
N ASP A 262 -7.81 -0.99 1.39
CA ASP A 262 -9.20 -0.61 1.21
C ASP A 262 -10.07 -1.25 2.31
N TYR A 263 -10.70 -0.40 3.10
CA TYR A 263 -11.58 -0.80 4.19
C TYR A 263 -13.06 -0.54 3.92
N GLN A 264 -13.45 -0.39 2.65
CA GLN A 264 -14.85 -0.23 2.26
C GLN A 264 -15.72 -1.32 2.92
N SER A 265 -16.81 -0.94 3.57
CA SER A 265 -17.76 -1.86 4.23
C SER A 265 -17.23 -2.60 5.47
N ILE A 266 -16.05 -2.24 5.99
CA ILE A 266 -15.58 -2.74 7.29
C ILE A 266 -16.26 -1.97 8.41
N SER A 267 -16.87 -2.69 9.36
CA SER A 267 -17.37 -2.08 10.58
C SER A 267 -16.23 -1.87 11.58
N PHE A 268 -15.98 -0.61 11.93
CA PHE A 268 -14.93 -0.24 12.89
C PHE A 268 -15.41 -0.18 14.33
N LEU A 269 -16.72 -0.32 14.57
CA LEU A 269 -17.32 -0.26 15.91
C LEU A 269 -16.99 -1.49 16.77
N ARG A 270 -16.61 -2.61 16.15
CA ARG A 270 -16.18 -3.84 16.82
C ARG A 270 -15.07 -4.51 16.01
N GLN A 271 -13.83 -4.07 16.21
CA GLN A 271 -12.69 -4.81 15.66
C GLN A 271 -12.59 -6.17 16.35
N SER A 272 -12.63 -7.24 15.56
CA SER A 272 -12.51 -8.60 16.08
C SER A 272 -11.07 -8.84 16.59
N ALA A 273 -10.92 -9.74 17.56
CA ALA A 273 -9.61 -10.06 18.12
C ALA A 273 -8.68 -10.68 17.06
N GLU A 274 -9.25 -11.44 16.13
CA GLU A 274 -8.57 -12.07 15.00
C GLU A 274 -7.97 -11.01 14.06
N VAL A 275 -8.74 -9.99 13.67
CA VAL A 275 -8.25 -8.90 12.82
C VAL A 275 -7.11 -8.13 13.50
N LYS A 276 -7.22 -7.88 14.81
CA LYS A 276 -6.16 -7.21 15.57
C LYS A 276 -4.89 -8.07 15.63
N ALA A 277 -5.02 -9.37 15.86
CA ALA A 277 -3.90 -10.31 15.87
C ALA A 277 -3.22 -10.38 14.49
N ALA A 278 -4.00 -10.53 13.43
CA ALA A 278 -3.54 -10.55 12.04
C ALA A 278 -2.79 -9.25 11.67
N SER A 279 -3.36 -8.10 12.02
CA SER A 279 -2.73 -6.79 11.80
C SER A 279 -1.40 -6.66 12.56
N THR A 280 -1.41 -6.98 13.86
CA THR A 280 -0.21 -6.89 14.73
C THR A 280 0.91 -7.79 14.22
N LYS A 281 0.59 -9.05 13.89
CA LYS A 281 1.56 -10.01 13.37
C LYS A 281 2.08 -9.60 12.00
N THR A 282 1.22 -9.08 11.11
CA THR A 282 1.65 -8.55 9.81
C THR A 282 2.64 -7.41 9.97
N ILE A 283 2.36 -6.45 10.86
CA ILE A 283 3.27 -5.32 11.12
C ILE A 283 4.62 -5.83 11.62
N ALA A 284 4.63 -6.76 12.58
CA ALA A 284 5.86 -7.33 13.11
C ALA A 284 6.68 -8.06 12.02
N VAL A 285 6.03 -8.88 11.20
CA VAL A 285 6.69 -9.62 10.11
C VAL A 285 7.26 -8.66 9.05
N LEU A 286 6.48 -7.66 8.63
CA LEU A 286 6.90 -6.71 7.61
C LEU A 286 8.01 -5.77 8.10
N ALA A 287 7.92 -5.27 9.33
CA ALA A 287 8.95 -4.40 9.90
C ALA A 287 10.30 -5.12 10.06
N GLN A 288 10.29 -6.38 10.49
CA GLN A 288 11.52 -7.16 10.67
C GLN A 288 12.15 -7.56 9.33
N ASN A 289 11.35 -8.09 8.40
CA ASN A 289 11.87 -8.84 7.25
C ASN A 289 11.79 -8.10 5.90
N TYR A 290 11.10 -6.96 5.85
CA TYR A 290 10.89 -6.18 4.62
C TYR A 290 11.24 -4.69 4.80
N PRO A 291 12.41 -4.35 5.38
CA PRO A 291 12.84 -2.96 5.54
C PRO A 291 12.97 -2.22 4.21
N GLU A 292 12.69 -0.92 4.23
CA GLU A 292 12.92 0.00 3.09
C GLU A 292 12.30 -0.43 1.74
N LEU A 293 11.19 -1.18 1.78
CA LEU A 293 10.41 -1.55 0.60
C LEU A 293 9.11 -0.75 0.44
N LEU A 294 8.67 -0.01 1.47
CA LEU A 294 7.47 0.82 1.41
C LEU A 294 7.79 2.21 0.86
N LYS A 295 7.12 2.59 -0.23
CA LYS A 295 7.13 3.95 -0.78
C LYS A 295 6.20 4.85 0.01
N GLU A 296 4.90 4.72 -0.26
CA GLU A 296 3.81 5.36 0.47
C GLU A 296 2.71 4.34 0.75
N LYS A 297 1.91 4.58 1.79
CA LYS A 297 0.82 3.72 2.21
C LYS A 297 -0.48 4.49 2.33
N PHE A 298 -1.46 4.11 1.53
CA PHE A 298 -2.78 4.72 1.50
C PHE A 298 -3.79 3.83 2.18
N PHE A 299 -4.59 4.41 3.07
CA PHE A 299 -5.70 3.73 3.73
C PHE A 299 -7.00 4.40 3.27
N VAL A 300 -7.72 3.75 2.38
CA VAL A 300 -8.88 4.34 1.70
C VAL A 300 -10.19 3.79 2.26
N ASN A 301 -11.27 4.56 2.07
CA ASN A 301 -12.61 4.26 2.58
C ASN A 301 -12.62 4.12 4.11
N VAL A 302 -11.84 4.96 4.78
CA VAL A 302 -11.72 5.03 6.24
C VAL A 302 -12.73 6.05 6.80
N PRO A 303 -13.40 5.80 7.94
CA PRO A 303 -14.35 6.76 8.50
C PRO A 303 -13.71 8.12 8.81
N ALA A 304 -14.37 9.20 8.41
CA ALA A 304 -13.94 10.59 8.65
C ALA A 304 -14.14 11.05 10.11
N ILE A 305 -13.83 10.20 11.08
CA ILE A 305 -13.97 10.49 12.51
C ILE A 305 -12.59 10.87 13.03
N MET A 306 -12.42 12.13 13.47
CA MET A 306 -11.13 12.68 13.90
C MET A 306 -10.43 11.82 14.97
N GLY A 307 -11.18 11.27 15.94
CA GLY A 307 -10.63 10.38 16.96
C GLY A 307 -10.12 9.05 16.40
N PHE A 308 -10.78 8.50 15.37
CA PHE A 308 -10.33 7.31 14.67
C PHE A 308 -9.03 7.57 13.92
N MET A 309 -8.98 8.66 13.15
CA MET A 309 -7.80 9.02 12.35
C MET A 309 -6.57 9.26 13.22
N TYR A 310 -6.78 9.87 14.40
CA TYR A 310 -5.74 10.05 15.41
C TYR A 310 -5.28 8.72 16.05
N GLY A 311 -6.22 7.83 16.41
CA GLY A 311 -5.90 6.51 16.96
C GLY A 311 -5.17 5.62 15.96
N PHE A 312 -5.59 5.67 14.69
CA PHE A 312 -4.95 5.01 13.58
C PHE A 312 -3.49 5.47 13.44
N MET A 313 -3.25 6.79 13.45
CA MET A 313 -1.89 7.34 13.38
C MET A 313 -1.02 6.86 14.54
N LYS A 314 -1.56 6.83 15.77
CA LYS A 314 -0.84 6.39 16.99
C LYS A 314 -0.40 4.93 16.97
N LEU A 315 -1.10 4.04 16.27
CA LEU A 315 -0.78 2.61 16.22
C LEU A 315 0.53 2.31 15.45
N PHE A 316 0.98 3.22 14.59
CA PHE A 316 2.09 2.97 13.65
C PHE A 316 3.30 3.91 13.83
N VAL A 317 3.36 4.68 14.92
CA VAL A 317 4.39 5.71 15.13
C VAL A 317 5.72 5.09 15.59
N ALA A 318 6.49 4.60 14.63
CA ALA A 318 7.87 5.05 14.52
C ALA A 318 7.86 6.31 13.64
N THR A 319 8.55 7.38 14.05
CA THR A 319 8.45 8.73 13.46
C THR A 319 8.73 8.77 11.94
N LYS A 320 9.46 7.78 11.41
CA LYS A 320 9.78 7.62 9.99
C LYS A 320 8.67 6.99 9.15
N THR A 321 7.85 6.10 9.70
CA THR A 321 6.76 5.45 8.95
C THR A 321 5.49 6.28 8.91
N ALA A 322 5.23 7.11 9.94
CA ALA A 322 4.01 7.93 10.00
C ALA A 322 3.88 8.92 8.82
N LYS A 323 4.99 9.47 8.31
CA LYS A 323 4.97 10.37 7.15
C LYS A 323 4.53 9.69 5.85
N LYS A 324 4.68 8.37 5.78
CA LYS A 324 4.32 7.59 4.60
C LYS A 324 2.84 7.20 4.57
N PHE A 325 2.07 7.57 5.58
CA PHE A 325 0.74 7.00 5.84
C PHE A 325 -0.34 8.04 5.56
N HIS A 326 -1.21 7.71 4.61
CA HIS A 326 -2.21 8.63 4.06
C HIS A 326 -3.62 8.04 4.29
N PRO A 327 -4.26 8.35 5.43
CA PRO A 327 -5.65 7.99 5.64
C PRO A 327 -6.57 8.86 4.77
N MET A 328 -7.50 8.24 4.06
CA MET A 328 -8.42 8.88 3.13
C MET A 328 -9.84 8.41 3.36
N THR A 329 -10.77 9.37 3.41
CA THR A 329 -12.20 9.07 3.58
C THR A 329 -12.79 8.34 2.36
N TYR A 330 -12.33 8.68 1.16
CA TYR A 330 -12.89 8.17 -0.09
C TYR A 330 -11.78 7.61 -0.97
N GLY A 331 -11.94 6.37 -1.42
CA GLY A 331 -11.01 5.72 -2.36
C GLY A 331 -10.92 6.45 -3.70
N SER A 332 -12.01 7.07 -4.17
CA SER A 332 -12.04 7.86 -5.40
C SER A 332 -11.13 9.09 -5.40
N GLY A 333 -10.59 9.48 -4.24
CA GLY A 333 -9.58 10.53 -4.14
C GLY A 333 -8.16 10.07 -4.48
N LEU A 334 -7.88 8.76 -4.42
CA LEU A 334 -6.51 8.23 -4.46
C LEU A 334 -5.73 8.62 -5.72
N ALA A 335 -6.37 8.61 -6.89
CA ALA A 335 -5.74 9.01 -8.15
C ALA A 335 -5.12 10.41 -8.12
N LYS A 336 -5.67 11.34 -7.31
CA LYS A 336 -5.18 12.73 -7.22
C LYS A 336 -3.83 12.83 -6.51
N GLU A 337 -3.50 11.86 -5.66
CA GLU A 337 -2.23 11.81 -4.92
C GLU A 337 -1.03 11.53 -5.85
N PHE A 338 -1.28 11.16 -7.11
CA PHE A 338 -0.26 10.80 -8.10
C PHE A 338 -0.15 11.80 -9.25
N ALA A 339 -0.59 13.06 -9.05
CA ALA A 339 -0.45 14.12 -10.05
C ALA A 339 1.02 14.38 -10.42
N ASP A 340 1.91 14.30 -9.43
CA ASP A 340 3.35 14.57 -9.57
C ASP A 340 4.21 13.30 -9.57
N ALA A 341 3.61 12.13 -9.85
CA ALA A 341 4.34 10.86 -9.88
C ALA A 341 5.32 10.80 -11.07
N SER A 342 6.40 10.03 -10.93
CA SER A 342 7.41 9.84 -12.00
C SER A 342 6.83 9.18 -13.26
N VAL A 343 5.76 8.40 -13.09
CA VAL A 343 4.98 7.83 -14.19
C VAL A 343 3.94 8.84 -14.63
N GLU A 344 4.08 9.34 -15.86
CA GLU A 344 3.12 10.25 -16.46
C GLU A 344 1.71 9.65 -16.47
N GLY A 345 0.75 10.44 -15.97
CA GLY A 345 -0.66 10.06 -15.89
C GLY A 345 -0.94 8.87 -14.96
N LEU A 346 -0.07 8.59 -13.97
CA LEU A 346 -0.23 7.44 -13.07
C LEU A 346 -1.62 7.41 -12.41
N GLY A 347 -2.12 8.54 -11.93
CA GLY A 347 -3.45 8.64 -11.33
C GLY A 347 -4.57 8.20 -12.29
N GLU A 348 -4.50 8.58 -13.57
CA GLU A 348 -5.49 8.16 -14.57
C GLU A 348 -5.42 6.67 -14.89
N LYS A 349 -4.26 6.04 -14.72
CA LYS A 349 -4.04 4.60 -14.94
C LYS A 349 -4.55 3.74 -13.79
N LEU A 350 -4.85 4.32 -12.63
CA LEU A 350 -5.43 3.58 -11.51
C LEU A 350 -6.86 3.12 -11.83
N PRO A 351 -7.38 2.08 -11.14
CA PRO A 351 -8.75 1.61 -11.34
C PRO A 351 -9.79 2.70 -11.09
N GLN A 352 -10.93 2.60 -11.76
CA GLN A 352 -12.04 3.56 -11.61
C GLN A 352 -12.51 3.73 -10.15
N ALA A 353 -12.54 2.64 -9.37
CA ALA A 353 -12.88 2.68 -7.94
C ALA A 353 -11.98 3.62 -7.12
N TYR A 354 -10.77 3.91 -7.62
CA TYR A 354 -9.76 4.75 -6.96
C TYR A 354 -9.58 6.11 -7.65
N GLY A 355 -10.53 6.51 -8.50
CA GLY A 355 -10.57 7.83 -9.15
C GLY A 355 -9.82 7.92 -10.48
N GLY A 356 -9.27 6.81 -10.96
CA GLY A 356 -8.66 6.73 -12.28
C GLY A 356 -9.64 6.29 -13.37
N LYS A 357 -9.09 5.83 -14.50
CA LYS A 357 -9.80 5.34 -15.69
C LYS A 357 -9.33 3.94 -16.11
N GLY A 358 -8.42 3.32 -15.35
CA GLY A 358 -7.93 1.97 -15.57
C GLY A 358 -8.99 0.91 -15.25
N GLY A 359 -8.76 -0.32 -15.71
CA GLY A 359 -9.66 -1.44 -15.48
C GLY A 359 -9.69 -1.91 -14.03
N ASP A 360 -10.60 -2.86 -13.76
CA ASP A 360 -10.75 -3.43 -12.42
C ASP A 360 -9.52 -4.22 -12.00
N LEU A 361 -9.19 -4.17 -10.71
CA LEU A 361 -8.07 -4.93 -10.14
C LEU A 361 -8.18 -6.45 -10.40
N ALA A 362 -9.40 -6.98 -10.46
CA ALA A 362 -9.64 -8.39 -10.76
C ALA A 362 -9.29 -8.78 -12.21
N ALA A 363 -9.31 -7.82 -13.13
CA ALA A 363 -9.01 -8.05 -14.54
C ALA A 363 -7.54 -7.76 -14.88
N GLU A 364 -6.96 -6.72 -14.26
CA GLU A 364 -5.61 -6.23 -14.61
C GLU A 364 -4.53 -6.59 -13.58
N GLY A 365 -4.92 -6.86 -12.34
CA GLY A 365 -4.01 -7.16 -11.23
C GLY A 365 -3.60 -8.62 -11.19
N LYS A 366 -2.34 -8.87 -10.85
CA LYS A 366 -1.87 -10.19 -10.45
C LYS A 366 -2.35 -10.48 -9.02
N THR A 367 -2.65 -11.73 -8.71
CA THR A 367 -2.99 -12.16 -7.34
C THR A 367 -2.21 -13.42 -6.98
N THR A 368 -2.23 -13.81 -5.72
CA THR A 368 -1.68 -15.10 -5.26
C THR A 368 -2.45 -16.25 -5.91
N GLU A 369 -1.82 -17.41 -6.10
CA GLU A 369 -2.52 -18.58 -6.60
C GLU A 369 -3.70 -18.96 -5.70
N LEU A 370 -4.87 -19.23 -6.29
CA LEU A 370 -6.09 -19.58 -5.58
C LEU A 370 -6.60 -20.96 -6.00
N ALA A 371 -6.99 -21.79 -5.02
CA ALA A 371 -7.60 -23.11 -5.22
C ALA A 371 -8.99 -23.20 -4.62
#